data_AF-A0A1H0SL82-F1
#
_entry.id   AF-A0A1H0SL82-F1
#
_cell.length_a   1.000
_cell.length_b   1.000
_cell.length_c   1.000
_cell.angle_alpha   90.00
_cell.angle_beta   90.00
_cell.angle_gamma   90.00
#
_symmetry.space_group_name_H-M   'P 1'
#
loop_
_entity.id
_entity.type
_entity.pdbx_description
1 polymer ?
#
loop_
_entity_poly.entity_id
_entity_poly.type
_entity_poly.pdbx_seq_one_letter_code
_entity_poly.pdbx_strand_id
1 'polypeptide(L)'
;MSVTGSQLRRVKNWTSVVGARGAEIVQHGQTMATGTIDAVTNDGAILWVQDGSGRRRLYERCESIEVWGACDDVGPNYRVSKADS
;
A
#
# COMPACT_ATOMS: atom_id res chain seq x y z
N MET A 1 -16.25 13.92 -18.87
CA MET A 1 -15.86 12.87 -17.90
C MET A 1 -14.36 12.98 -17.71
N SER A 2 -13.89 13.67 -16.67
CA SER A 2 -12.45 13.73 -16.39
C SER A 2 -12.08 12.42 -15.71
N VAL A 3 -11.45 11.51 -16.45
CA VAL A 3 -10.72 10.40 -15.85
C VAL A 3 -9.47 11.04 -15.28
N THR A 4 -9.50 11.44 -14.01
CA THR A 4 -8.30 11.84 -13.29
C THR A 4 -7.47 10.58 -13.15
N GLY A 5 -6.61 10.29 -14.12
CA GLY A 5 -5.65 9.21 -14.03
C GLY A 5 -4.66 9.57 -12.93
N SER A 6 -4.92 9.13 -11.70
CA SER A 6 -3.98 9.30 -10.60
C SER A 6 -2.66 8.65 -11.00
N GLN A 7 -1.63 9.47 -11.19
CA GLN A 7 -0.32 8.98 -11.56
C GLN A 7 0.28 8.22 -10.38
N LEU A 8 0.35 6.89 -10.50
CA LEU A 8 0.99 6.05 -9.50
C LEU A 8 2.51 6.29 -9.51
N ARG A 9 3.10 6.32 -8.32
CA ARG A 9 4.55 6.43 -8.14
C ARG A 9 5.04 5.27 -7.29
N ARG A 10 6.26 4.80 -7.59
CA ARG A 10 6.92 3.79 -6.76
C ARG A 10 7.19 4.35 -5.37
N VAL A 11 6.75 3.61 -4.37
CA VAL A 11 6.82 3.94 -2.95
C VAL A 11 8.03 3.24 -2.35
N LYS A 12 9.01 4.03 -1.89
CA LYS A 12 10.20 3.48 -1.22
C LYS A 12 9.93 3.20 0.25
N ASN A 13 9.25 4.11 0.95
CA ASN A 13 8.88 3.95 2.35
C ASN A 13 7.45 3.41 2.45
N TRP A 14 7.28 2.13 2.77
CA TRP A 14 5.95 1.52 2.83
C TRP A 14 5.10 2.06 3.99
N THR A 15 5.71 2.60 5.05
CA THR A 15 4.94 3.14 6.18
C THR A 15 4.16 4.41 5.81
N SER A 16 4.51 5.08 4.70
CA SER A 16 3.84 6.30 4.26
C SER A 16 2.57 6.06 3.43
N VAL A 17 2.19 4.81 3.17
CA VAL A 17 1.06 4.48 2.27
C VAL A 17 -0.08 3.72 2.95
N VAL A 18 -0.08 3.66 4.28
CA VAL A 18 -1.25 3.19 5.02
C VAL A 18 -2.46 4.07 4.68
N GLY A 19 -3.55 3.44 4.24
CA GLY A 19 -4.77 4.08 3.79
C GLY A 19 -4.83 4.40 2.29
N ALA A 20 -3.72 4.25 1.55
CA ALA A 20 -3.70 4.52 0.12
C ALA A 20 -4.63 3.56 -0.63
N ARG A 21 -5.52 4.12 -1.47
CA ARG A 21 -6.50 3.36 -2.25
C ARG A 21 -5.95 3.10 -3.65
N GLY A 22 -6.31 1.95 -4.21
CA GLY A 22 -5.86 1.58 -5.55
C GLY A 22 -4.34 1.44 -5.66
N ALA A 23 -3.66 1.12 -4.57
CA ALA A 23 -2.24 0.80 -4.58
C ALA A 23 -2.01 -0.49 -5.35
N GLU A 24 -0.92 -0.56 -6.10
CA GLU A 24 -0.49 -1.75 -6.83
C GLU A 24 0.72 -2.39 -6.17
N ILE A 25 0.65 -3.70 -5.97
CA ILE A 25 1.78 -4.54 -5.59
C ILE A 25 2.30 -5.19 -6.87
N VAL A 26 3.54 -4.88 -7.22
CA VAL A 26 4.18 -5.35 -8.45
C VAL A 26 5.34 -6.26 -8.08
N GLN A 27 5.41 -7.43 -8.71
CA GLN A 27 6.54 -8.34 -8.58
C GLN A 27 7.06 -8.72 -9.95
N HIS A 28 8.37 -8.58 -10.19
CA HIS A 28 8.97 -8.86 -11.50
C HIS A 28 8.26 -8.16 -12.69
N GLY A 29 7.80 -6.92 -12.47
CA GLY A 29 7.07 -6.14 -13.48
C GLY A 29 5.63 -6.59 -13.74
N GLN A 30 5.09 -7.49 -12.93
CA GLN A 30 3.71 -7.97 -13.02
C GLN A 30 2.90 -7.52 -11.79
N THR A 31 1.73 -6.95 -12.00
CA THR A 31 0.83 -6.55 -10.90
C THR A 31 0.24 -7.80 -10.25
N MET A 32 0.64 -8.06 -9.01
CA MET A 32 0.21 -9.21 -8.19
C MET A 32 -1.10 -8.93 -7.45
N ALA A 33 -1.31 -7.68 -7.05
CA ALA A 33 -2.52 -7.24 -6.38
C ALA A 33 -2.74 -5.75 -6.57
N THR A 34 -4.01 -5.36 -6.52
CA THR A 34 -4.43 -3.96 -6.44
C THR A 34 -5.44 -3.85 -5.30
N GLY A 35 -5.34 -2.80 -4.49
CA GLY A 35 -6.26 -2.63 -3.37
C GLY A 35 -5.92 -1.47 -2.46
N THR A 36 -6.49 -1.50 -1.25
CA THR A 36 -6.18 -0.54 -0.19
C THR A 36 -5.08 -1.12 0.69
N ILE A 37 -4.03 -0.34 0.98
CA ILE A 37 -3.04 -0.73 1.99
C ILE A 37 -3.64 -0.42 3.36
N ASP A 38 -4.08 -1.43 4.11
CA ASP A 38 -4.81 -1.21 5.36
C ASP A 38 -3.89 -1.14 6.59
N ALA A 39 -2.71 -1.75 6.50
CA ALA A 39 -1.69 -1.73 7.54
C ALA A 39 -0.30 -2.01 6.95
N VAL A 40 0.71 -1.52 7.67
CA VAL A 40 2.13 -1.81 7.44
C VAL A 40 2.79 -1.94 8.81
N THR A 41 3.76 -2.82 8.98
CA THR A 41 4.56 -2.89 10.20
C THR A 41 5.37 -1.60 10.39
N ASN A 42 5.71 -1.26 11.64
CA ASN A 42 6.44 -0.02 11.96
C ASN A 42 7.81 0.07 11.28
N ASP A 43 8.44 -1.07 11.02
CA ASP A 43 9.72 -1.18 10.30
C ASP A 43 9.55 -1.19 8.77
N GLY A 44 8.32 -1.19 8.26
CA GLY A 44 8.02 -1.24 6.83
C GLY A 44 8.33 -2.58 6.16
N ALA A 45 8.60 -3.63 6.93
CA ALA A 45 8.96 -4.95 6.42
C ALA A 45 7.77 -5.75 5.90
N ILE A 46 6.56 -5.51 6.39
CA ILE A 46 5.36 -6.23 5.96
C ILE A 46 4.25 -5.23 5.70
N LEU A 47 3.51 -5.42 4.61
CA LEU A 47 2.29 -4.70 4.32
C LEU A 47 1.12 -5.66 4.10
N TRP A 48 -0.08 -5.12 4.26
CA TRP A 48 -1.32 -5.81 3.95
C TRP A 48 -2.11 -5.02 2.91
N VAL A 49 -2.61 -5.73 1.91
CA VAL A 49 -3.50 -5.19 0.89
C VAL A 49 -4.87 -5.84 0.99
N GLN A 50 -5.90 -5.01 1.08
CA GLN A 50 -7.28 -5.43 0.99
C GLN A 50 -7.82 -5.18 -0.41
N ASP A 51 -8.29 -6.23 -1.09
CA ASP A 51 -8.92 -6.11 -2.40
C ASP A 51 -10.37 -5.60 -2.29
N GLY A 52 -10.99 -5.32 -3.44
CA GLY A 52 -12.37 -4.83 -3.50
C GLY A 52 -13.43 -5.82 -2.98
N SER A 53 -13.08 -7.10 -2.80
CA SER A 53 -13.95 -8.11 -2.17
C SER A 53 -13.77 -8.19 -0.65
N GLY A 54 -12.89 -7.36 -0.09
CA GLY A 54 -12.56 -7.35 1.33
C GLY A 54 -11.55 -8.41 1.74
N ARG A 55 -11.02 -9.21 0.81
CA ARG A 55 -9.97 -10.21 1.11
C ARG A 55 -8.65 -9.50 1.33
N ARG A 56 -7.91 -9.97 2.33
CA ARG A 56 -6.64 -9.40 2.74
C ARG A 56 -5.49 -10.32 2.33
N ARG A 57 -4.43 -9.75 1.77
CA ARG A 57 -3.17 -10.43 1.44
C ARG A 57 -2.01 -9.75 2.15
N LEU A 58 -1.03 -10.54 2.56
CA LEU A 58 0.19 -10.08 3.21
C LEU A 58 1.34 -10.13 2.20
N TYR A 59 2.17 -9.11 2.18
CA TYR A 59 3.41 -9.07 1.40
C TYR A 59 4.58 -8.66 2.30
N GLU A 60 5.64 -9.47 2.28
CA GLU A 60 6.91 -9.15 2.91
C GLU A 60 7.78 -8.35 1.94
N ARG A 61 8.54 -7.40 2.49
CA ARG A 61 9.45 -6.56 1.73
C ARG A 61 10.66 -7.37 1.28
N CYS A 62 10.82 -7.45 -0.04
CA CYS A 62 12.02 -7.99 -0.65
C CYS A 62 12.35 -7.19 -1.93
N GLU A 63 13.51 -7.47 -2.53
CA GLU A 63 13.99 -6.71 -3.70
C GLU A 63 13.08 -6.81 -4.92
N SER A 64 12.35 -7.93 -5.07
CA SER A 64 11.48 -8.16 -6.20
C SER A 64 10.09 -7.55 -6.06
N ILE A 65 9.70 -7.11 -4.86
CA ILE A 65 8.38 -6.54 -4.58
C ILE A 65 8.44 -5.02 -4.55
N GLU A 66 7.58 -4.42 -5.34
CA GLU A 66 7.40 -2.99 -5.44
C GLU A 66 5.98 -2.60 -5.05
N VAL A 67 5.84 -1.42 -4.44
CA VAL A 67 4.56 -0.81 -4.12
C VAL A 67 4.43 0.46 -4.92
N TRP A 68 3.30 0.63 -5.56
CA TRP A 68 2.97 1.81 -6.35
C TRP A 68 1.69 2.42 -5.79
N GLY A 69 1.71 3.71 -5.46
CA GLY A 69 0.59 4.42 -4.84
C GLY A 69 0.35 5.79 -5.48
N ALA A 70 -0.88 6.29 -5.40
CA ALA A 70 -1.25 7.60 -5.94
C ALA A 70 -0.54 8.70 -5.15
N CYS A 71 -0.01 9.70 -5.85
CA CYS A 71 0.69 10.84 -5.24
C CYS A 71 -0.20 11.63 -4.26
N ASP A 72 -1.51 11.64 -4.47
CA ASP A 72 -2.48 12.43 -3.70
C ASP A 72 -2.86 11.76 -2.36
N ASP A 73 -2.70 10.44 -2.26
CA ASP A 73 -3.04 9.64 -1.06
C ASP A 73 -1.85 9.43 -0.11
N VAL A 74 -0.65 9.90 -0.47
CA VAL A 74 0.56 9.84 0.38
C VAL A 74 0.55 10.97 1.41
N GLY A 75 -0.55 11.12 2.13
CA GLY A 75 -0.64 11.96 3.34
C GLY A 75 -0.40 11.11 4.59
N PRO A 76 0.27 11.62 5.63
CA PRO A 76 0.58 10.84 6.83
C PRO A 76 -0.68 10.54 7.64
N ASN A 77 -1.40 9.46 7.30
CA ASN A 77 -2.43 8.88 8.16
C ASN A 77 -1.78 7.89 9.13
N TYR A 78 -1.09 8.40 10.14
CA TYR A 78 -0.70 7.59 11.28
C TYR A 78 -1.95 7.31 12.12
N ARG A 79 -2.42 6.05 12.15
CA ARG A 79 -3.34 5.60 13.19
C ARG A 79 -2.59 4.63 14.09
N VAL A 80 -1.99 5.18 15.15
CA VAL A 80 -1.37 4.41 16.21
C VAL A 80 -2.48 3.63 16.92
N SER A 81 -2.55 2.32 16.69
CA SER A 81 -3.29 1.43 17.58
C SER A 81 -2.52 1.39 18.90
N LYS A 82 -3.05 2.05 19.94
CA LYS A 82 -2.53 1.84 21.30
C LYS A 82 -2.73 0.37 21.65
N ALA A 83 -1.65 -0.30 22.03
CA ALA A 83 -1.74 -1.51 22.83
C ALA A 83 -2.00 -1.05 24.28
N ASP A 84 -3.13 -1.47 24.83
CA ASP A 84 -3.42 -1.35 26.27
C ASP A 84 -2.44 -2.26 27.03
N SER A 85 -1.88 -1.76 28.14
CA SER A 85 -1.14 -2.52 29.15
C SER A 85 -1.59 -2.08 30.52
#